data_AF-A0A9Q3DKE1-F1
#
_entry.id   AF-A0A9Q3DKE1-F1
#
_cell.length_a   1.000
_cell.length_b   1.000
_cell.length_c   1.000
_cell.angle_alpha   90.00
_cell.angle_beta   90.00
_cell.angle_gamma   90.00
#
_symmetry.space_group_name_H-M   'P 1'
#
loop_
_entity.id
_entity.type
_entity.pdbx_description
1 polymer ?
#
loop_
_entity_poly.entity_id
_entity_poly.type
_entity_poly.pdbx_seq_one_letter_code
_entity_poly.pdbx_strand_id
1 'polypeptide(L)'
;MDLPPSSSHDSLKELWDEEEKPQEIETVRKVVPSAYHQYLEVFSKVKAEKISPHHACDHHIELEGSLPPVGVFYSLSNQESNTLRDYTSENVDKGFIWPSSS
;
A
#
# COMPACT_ATOMS: atom_id res chain seq x y z
N MET A 1 31.97 0.89 28.54
CA MET A 1 31.73 1.31 27.14
C MET A 1 30.23 1.15 26.94
N ASP A 2 29.47 2.14 27.38
CA ASP A 2 28.01 2.08 27.34
C ASP A 2 27.54 2.52 25.95
N LEU A 3 26.76 1.67 25.30
CA LEU A 3 26.14 1.95 24.00
C LEU A 3 25.04 3.01 24.19
N PRO A 4 24.92 4.02 23.32
CA PRO A 4 23.81 4.95 23.39
C PRO A 4 22.49 4.24 23.03
N PRO A 5 21.36 4.59 23.68
CA PRO A 5 20.05 4.10 23.27
C PRO A 5 19.73 4.62 21.86
N SER A 6 19.42 3.68 20.97
CA SER A 6 18.94 3.93 19.62
C SER A 6 17.64 4.74 19.66
N SER A 7 17.74 6.04 19.43
CA SER A 7 16.61 6.95 19.20
C SER A 7 16.20 6.87 17.72
N SER A 8 15.57 5.77 17.33
CA SER A 8 15.07 5.57 15.95
C SER A 8 13.57 5.34 15.85
N HIS A 9 12.83 5.43 16.97
CA HIS A 9 11.39 5.20 16.96
C HIS A 9 10.56 6.47 16.67
N ASP A 10 11.10 7.67 16.91
CA ASP A 10 10.32 8.91 16.73
C ASP A 10 10.30 9.41 15.27
N SER A 11 11.35 9.16 14.49
CA SER A 11 11.46 9.68 13.11
C SER A 11 10.53 9.01 12.09
N LEU A 12 9.92 7.86 12.43
CA LEU A 12 8.97 7.15 11.54
C LEU A 12 7.52 7.62 11.70
N LYS A 13 7.16 8.21 12.85
CA LYS A 13 5.82 8.77 13.06
C LYS A 13 5.63 10.08 12.30
N GLU A 14 6.64 10.94 12.30
CA GLU A 14 6.57 12.27 11.68
C GLU A 14 6.44 12.25 10.15
N LEU A 15 6.74 11.12 9.48
CA LEU A 15 6.62 10.98 8.02
C LEU A 15 5.24 10.49 7.55
N TRP A 16 4.39 10.02 8.46
CA TRP A 16 3.05 9.48 8.17
C TRP A 16 1.91 10.33 8.71
N ASP A 17 2.24 11.40 9.44
CA ASP A 17 1.31 12.42 9.88
C ASP A 17 1.10 13.49 8.78
N GLU A 18 0.53 13.09 7.64
CA GLU A 18 -0.17 14.05 6.77
C GLU A 18 -1.68 13.98 7.03
N GLU A 19 -2.28 15.17 7.17
CA GLU A 19 -3.62 15.48 7.67
C GLU A 19 -4.72 14.46 7.33
N GLU A 20 -5.13 13.68 8.33
CA GLU A 20 -6.41 12.98 8.29
C GLU A 20 -7.55 14.00 8.40
N LYS A 21 -8.44 14.04 7.39
CA LYS A 21 -9.62 14.91 7.42
C LYS A 21 -10.53 14.47 8.56
N PRO A 22 -10.90 15.35 9.52
CA PRO A 22 -11.71 15.01 10.69
C PRO A 22 -13.05 14.33 10.37
N GLN A 23 -13.57 14.57 9.16
CA GLN A 23 -14.84 14.02 8.70
C GLN A 23 -14.77 12.52 8.42
N GLU A 24 -13.62 11.98 8.01
CA GLU A 24 -13.45 10.56 7.68
C GLU A 24 -13.41 9.70 8.94
N ILE A 25 -12.64 10.11 9.95
CA ILE A 25 -12.49 9.40 11.23
C ILE A 25 -13.84 9.22 11.92
N GLU A 26 -14.72 10.24 11.89
CA GLU A 26 -16.04 10.16 12.50
C GLU A 26 -16.97 9.19 11.76
N THR A 27 -16.83 9.04 10.44
CA THR A 27 -17.59 8.02 9.68
C THR A 27 -17.11 6.62 10.03
N VAL A 28 -15.80 6.41 10.11
CA VAL A 28 -15.19 5.13 10.47
C VAL A 28 -15.58 4.70 11.88
N ARG A 29 -15.55 5.64 12.85
CA ARG A 29 -15.89 5.36 14.26
C ARG A 29 -17.30 4.83 14.46
N LYS A 30 -18.25 5.21 13.60
CA LYS A 30 -19.65 4.73 13.65
C LYS A 30 -19.80 3.27 13.21
N VAL A 31 -18.89 2.79 12.36
CA VAL A 31 -18.92 1.44 11.78
C VAL A 31 -18.03 0.48 12.57
N VAL A 32 -16.89 0.98 13.06
CA VAL A 32 -15.90 0.17 13.78
C VAL A 32 -16.37 -0.12 15.21
N PRO A 33 -16.33 -1.38 15.68
CA PRO A 33 -16.65 -1.73 17.06
C PRO A 33 -15.79 -0.98 18.08
N SER A 34 -16.36 -0.66 19.25
CA SER A 34 -15.70 0.14 20.29
C SER A 34 -14.35 -0.41 20.76
N ALA A 35 -14.19 -1.73 20.76
CA ALA A 35 -12.93 -2.40 21.11
C ALA A 35 -11.74 -1.99 20.21
N TYR A 36 -12.01 -1.54 18.98
CA TYR A 36 -11.00 -1.15 18.00
C TYR A 36 -10.90 0.37 17.81
N HIS A 37 -11.58 1.18 18.63
CA HIS A 37 -11.53 2.64 18.52
C HIS A 37 -10.14 3.24 18.77
N GLN A 38 -9.24 2.50 19.44
CA GLN A 38 -7.83 2.89 19.56
C GLN A 38 -7.04 2.75 18.24
N TYR A 39 -7.59 2.03 17.26
CA TYR A 39 -6.96 1.75 15.96
C TYR A 39 -7.73 2.38 14.80
N LEU A 40 -8.51 3.44 15.04
CA LEU A 40 -9.29 4.08 13.96
C LEU A 40 -8.42 4.52 12.78
N GLU A 41 -7.19 4.91 13.07
CA GLU A 41 -6.15 5.23 12.10
C GLU A 41 -5.88 4.11 11.08
N VAL A 42 -5.93 2.85 11.51
CA VAL A 42 -5.70 1.68 10.63
C VAL A 42 -6.78 1.54 9.56
N PHE A 43 -7.96 2.13 9.79
CA PHE A 43 -9.08 2.12 8.86
C PHE A 43 -9.13 3.38 7.98
N SER A 44 -8.13 4.26 8.06
CA SER A 44 -7.99 5.44 7.21
C SER A 44 -7.76 5.03 5.76
N LYS A 45 -8.61 5.49 4.84
CA LYS A 45 -8.46 5.18 3.42
C LYS A 45 -7.19 5.81 2.86
N VAL A 46 -6.87 7.03 3.29
CA VAL A 46 -5.68 7.76 2.86
C VAL A 46 -4.40 6.99 3.25
N LYS A 47 -4.33 6.47 4.48
CA LYS A 47 -3.18 5.66 4.92
C LYS A 47 -3.11 4.32 4.18
N ALA A 48 -4.26 3.72 3.89
CA ALA A 48 -4.33 2.48 3.13
C ALA A 48 -3.86 2.65 1.67
N GLU A 49 -3.90 3.86 1.11
CA GLU A 49 -3.41 4.17 -0.24
C GLU A 49 -1.87 4.32 -0.32
N LYS A 50 -1.16 4.24 0.81
CA LYS A 50 0.31 4.36 0.87
C LYS A 50 0.95 2.99 1.05
N ILE A 51 1.94 2.67 0.21
CA ILE A 51 2.71 1.43 0.37
C ILE A 51 3.56 1.50 1.65
N SER A 52 3.55 0.41 2.42
CA SER A 52 4.45 0.30 3.57
C SER A 52 5.91 0.21 3.08
N PRO A 53 6.87 0.77 3.83
CA PRO A 53 8.29 0.65 3.50
C PRO A 53 8.74 -0.81 3.38
N HIS A 54 9.66 -1.07 2.47
CA HIS A 54 10.33 -2.35 2.35
C HIS A 54 10.93 -2.78 3.69
N HIS A 55 10.76 -4.05 4.04
CA HIS A 55 11.20 -4.62 5.30
C HIS A 55 11.90 -5.97 5.09
N ALA A 56 12.62 -6.44 6.12
CA ALA A 56 13.40 -7.67 6.03
C ALA A 56 12.55 -8.94 5.74
N CYS A 57 11.23 -8.85 5.91
CA CYS A 57 10.29 -9.95 5.65
C CYS A 57 9.49 -9.75 4.35
N ASP A 58 9.96 -8.91 3.44
CA ASP A 58 9.36 -8.78 2.11
C ASP A 58 9.29 -10.16 1.42
N HIS A 59 8.20 -10.37 0.70
CA HIS A 59 7.92 -11.67 0.10
C HIS A 59 8.94 -12.00 -1.00
N HIS A 60 9.73 -13.05 -0.79
CA HIS A 60 10.64 -13.59 -1.79
C HIS A 60 10.00 -14.77 -2.53
N ILE A 61 10.05 -14.72 -3.86
CA ILE A 61 9.57 -15.82 -4.71
C ILE A 61 10.78 -16.65 -5.15
N GLU A 62 10.89 -17.85 -4.61
CA GLU A 62 11.89 -18.84 -5.05
C GLU A 62 11.41 -19.50 -6.35
N LEU A 63 12.24 -19.45 -7.39
CA LEU A 63 11.93 -20.07 -8.68
C LEU A 63 12.54 -21.47 -8.75
N GLU A 64 11.70 -22.46 -9.06
CA GLU A 64 12.14 -23.80 -9.41
C GLU A 64 12.19 -23.96 -10.94
N GLY A 65 13.36 -24.24 -11.51
CA GLY A 65 13.52 -24.50 -12.95
C GLY A 65 13.88 -23.27 -13.79
N SER A 66 13.34 -23.19 -15.02
CA SER A 66 13.65 -22.13 -15.99
C SER A 66 12.70 -20.93 -15.87
N LEU A 67 13.07 -19.79 -16.48
CA LEU A 67 12.23 -18.60 -16.56
C LEU A 67 10.83 -18.90 -17.13
N PRO A 68 9.77 -18.24 -16.63
CA PRO A 68 8.42 -18.42 -17.13
C PRO A 68 8.34 -17.98 -18.61
N PRO A 69 7.56 -18.69 -19.46
CA PRO A 69 7.36 -18.28 -20.83
C PRO A 69 6.57 -16.97 -20.91
N VAL A 70 6.88 -16.14 -21.92
CA VAL A 70 6.11 -14.93 -22.21
C VAL A 70 4.73 -15.36 -22.74
N GLY A 71 3.69 -15.09 -21.96
CA GLY A 71 2.31 -15.44 -22.31
C GLY A 71 1.72 -14.52 -23.39
N VAL A 72 0.68 -15.02 -24.08
CA VAL A 72 -0.15 -14.19 -24.97
C VAL A 72 -1.19 -13.42 -24.15
N PHE A 73 -1.41 -12.15 -24.49
CA PHE A 73 -2.46 -11.35 -23.88
C PHE A 73 -3.83 -11.70 -24.47
N TYR A 74 -4.84 -11.83 -23.61
CA TYR A 74 -6.22 -12.01 -24.04
C TYR A 74 -6.76 -10.74 -24.70
N SER A 75 -7.62 -10.91 -25.71
CA SER A 75 -8.32 -9.78 -26.33
C SER A 75 -9.35 -9.20 -25.36
N LEU A 76 -9.19 -7.93 -25.03
CA LEU A 76 -10.15 -7.19 -24.22
C LEU A 76 -11.10 -6.38 -25.12
N SER A 77 -12.35 -6.22 -24.71
CA SER A 77 -13.25 -5.25 -25.32
C SER A 77 -12.81 -3.81 -25.03
N ASN A 78 -13.34 -2.84 -25.78
CA ASN A 78 -13.02 -1.42 -25.57
C ASN A 78 -13.38 -0.95 -24.14
N GLN A 79 -14.49 -1.43 -23.60
CA GLN A 79 -14.93 -1.06 -22.25
C GLN A 79 -13.99 -1.62 -21.17
N GLU A 80 -13.59 -2.90 -21.31
CA GLU A 80 -12.65 -3.54 -20.39
C GLU A 80 -11.27 -2.89 -20.46
N SER A 81 -10.80 -2.56 -21.66
CA SER A 81 -9.51 -1.89 -21.86
C SER A 81 -9.46 -0.51 -21.22
N ASN A 82 -10.53 0.30 -21.37
CA ASN A 82 -10.62 1.60 -20.70
C ASN A 82 -10.62 1.47 -19.18
N THR A 83 -11.44 0.54 -18.65
CA THR A 83 -11.52 0.29 -17.21
C THR A 83 -10.17 -0.15 -16.63
N LEU A 84 -9.48 -1.06 -17.32
CA LEU A 84 -8.15 -1.54 -16.92
C LEU A 84 -7.13 -0.40 -16.94
N ARG A 85 -7.18 0.47 -17.95
CA ARG A 85 -6.27 1.60 -18.08
C ARG A 85 -6.48 2.63 -16.96
N ASP A 86 -7.72 2.94 -16.62
CA ASP A 86 -8.04 3.86 -15.53
C ASP A 86 -7.53 3.32 -14.19
N TYR A 87 -7.80 2.04 -13.90
CA TYR A 87 -7.28 1.37 -12.71
C TYR A 87 -5.75 1.36 -12.68
N THR A 88 -5.11 1.04 -13.80
CA THR A 88 -3.64 1.00 -13.86
C THR A 88 -3.05 2.39 -13.61
N SER A 89 -3.61 3.44 -14.22
CA SER A 89 -3.16 4.82 -13.99
C SER A 89 -3.28 5.20 -12.52
N GLU A 90 -4.42 4.95 -11.89
CA GLU A 90 -4.66 5.26 -10.48
C GLU A 90 -3.65 4.55 -9.56
N ASN A 91 -3.35 3.26 -9.83
CA ASN A 91 -2.44 2.48 -8.98
C ASN A 91 -0.95 2.77 -9.26
N VAL A 92 -0.62 3.26 -10.46
CA VAL A 92 0.70 3.84 -10.76
C VAL A 92 0.87 5.16 -10.00
N ASP A 93 -0.14 6.02 -10.01
CA ASP A 93 -0.10 7.32 -9.30
C ASP A 93 0.00 7.12 -7.78
N LYS A 94 -0.64 6.09 -7.23
CA LYS A 94 -0.50 5.66 -5.82
C LYS A 94 0.85 5.01 -5.50
N GLY A 95 1.61 4.58 -6.51
CA GLY A 95 2.88 3.88 -6.34
C GLY A 95 2.75 2.41 -5.92
N PHE A 96 1.57 1.79 -6.09
CA PHE A 96 1.38 0.36 -5.83
C PHE A 96 1.97 -0.53 -6.92
N ILE A 97 2.00 -0.03 -8.15
CA ILE A 97 2.60 -0.69 -9.30
C ILE A 97 3.52 0.29 -10.03
N TRP A 98 4.54 -0.22 -10.70
CA TRP A 98 5.48 0.58 -11.48
C TRP A 98 5.77 -0.07 -12.83
N PRO A 99 6.08 0.72 -13.87
CA PRO A 99 6.56 0.19 -15.14
C PRO A 99 7.85 -0.63 -14.94
N SER A 100 7.91 -1.80 -15.56
CA SER A 100 9.12 -2.64 -15.59
C SER A 100 9.38 -3.16 -17.00
N SER A 101 10.61 -3.59 -17.26
CA SER A 101 11.07 -4.08 -18.56
C SER A 101 11.44 -5.56 -18.53
N SER A 102 10.57 -6.38 -17.91
CA SER A 102 10.73 -7.84 -17.85
C SER A 102 10.50 -8.52 -19.20
#